data_AF-A0A0K2SJY4-F1
#
_entry.id   AF-A0A0K2SJY4-F1
#
_cell.length_a   1.000
_cell.length_b   1.000
_cell.length_c   1.000
_cell.angle_alpha   90.00
_cell.angle_beta   90.00
_cell.angle_gamma   90.00
#
_symmetry.space_group_name_H-M   'P 1'
#
loop_
_entity.id
_entity.type
_entity.pdbx_description
1 polymer ?
#
loop_
_entity_poly.entity_id
_entity_poly.type
_entity_poly.pdbx_seq_one_letter_code
_entity_poly.pdbx_strand_id
1 'polypeptide(L)'
;MKVFGGRATQELTAAICRHLGVDPGPADIFTFSNDNTFVRVLENVRETDVFVVQTSAPPVDEALVELLIMFDALRRASARRITAGLPYYPYVRSDPVVVAPDPGAVKRAQRFAERLGAPAAFVDKRRSPTTSSVRATAVVGEVRGQRVILFDEEVDQGTTLLEATALLLGLGAAEVYAACTHAVLSGSAVERLSKAPIRELVVTDTVPVPSSKRWNALTVLSVTPLLAETIRRIHTGQSVSALFE
;
A
#
# COMPACT_ATOMS: atom_id res chain seq x y z
N MET A 1 13.90 30.58 -7.73
CA MET A 1 13.19 29.30 -7.90
C MET A 1 12.89 29.12 -9.37
N LYS A 2 12.76 27.89 -9.84
CA LYS A 2 12.35 27.57 -11.22
C LYS A 2 11.20 26.58 -11.20
N VAL A 3 10.27 26.71 -12.14
CA VAL A 3 9.07 25.86 -12.22
C VAL A 3 9.00 25.27 -13.62
N PHE A 4 9.08 23.96 -13.74
CA PHE A 4 8.93 23.24 -15.00
C PHE A 4 7.58 22.52 -15.03
N GLY A 5 7.07 22.32 -16.23
CA GLY A 5 5.84 21.57 -16.48
C GLY A 5 6.10 20.44 -17.45
N GLY A 6 5.50 19.28 -17.20
CA GLY A 6 5.41 18.24 -18.20
C GLY A 6 4.43 18.56 -19.32
N ARG A 7 4.39 17.73 -20.37
CA ARG A 7 3.48 17.90 -21.52
C ARG A 7 2.01 17.94 -21.08
N ALA A 8 1.64 17.13 -20.11
CA ALA A 8 0.25 17.03 -19.63
C ALA A 8 -0.20 18.21 -18.75
N THR A 9 0.71 19.10 -18.33
CA THR A 9 0.40 20.18 -17.37
C THR A 9 0.84 21.56 -17.81
N GLN A 10 1.14 21.79 -19.09
CA GLN A 10 1.62 23.10 -19.58
C GLN A 10 0.73 24.27 -19.14
N GLU A 11 -0.60 24.14 -19.30
CA GLU A 11 -1.56 25.18 -18.90
C GLU A 11 -1.58 25.42 -17.37
N LEU A 12 -1.56 24.34 -16.60
CA LEU A 12 -1.55 24.41 -15.13
C LEU A 12 -0.24 25.03 -14.63
N THR A 13 0.89 24.62 -15.18
CA THR A 13 2.21 25.19 -14.89
C THR A 13 2.22 26.68 -15.19
N ALA A 14 1.71 27.09 -16.36
CA ALA A 14 1.61 28.50 -16.72
C ALA A 14 0.72 29.29 -15.75
N ALA A 15 -0.41 28.72 -15.32
CA ALA A 15 -1.29 29.35 -14.33
C ALA A 15 -0.62 29.51 -12.96
N ILE A 16 0.09 28.48 -12.48
CA ILE A 16 0.89 28.53 -11.24
C ILE A 16 1.97 29.61 -11.37
N CYS A 17 2.71 29.64 -12.47
CA CYS A 17 3.78 30.61 -12.72
C CYS A 17 3.26 32.05 -12.75
N ARG A 18 2.13 32.31 -13.43
CA ARG A 18 1.46 33.62 -13.42
C ARG A 18 1.10 34.10 -12.02
N HIS A 19 0.60 33.19 -11.17
CA HIS A 19 0.24 33.54 -9.80
C HIS A 19 1.46 33.80 -8.91
N LEU A 20 2.57 33.11 -9.17
CA LEU A 20 3.84 33.28 -8.47
C LEU A 20 4.68 34.46 -9.00
N GLY A 21 4.29 35.09 -10.11
CA GLY A 21 5.04 36.16 -10.75
C GLY A 21 6.38 35.70 -11.35
N VAL A 22 6.44 34.45 -11.82
CA VAL A 22 7.63 33.87 -12.48
C VAL A 22 7.25 33.34 -13.86
N ASP A 23 8.26 33.14 -14.72
CA ASP A 23 8.07 32.48 -16.01
C ASP A 23 8.24 30.95 -15.88
N PRO A 24 7.48 30.15 -16.64
CA PRO A 24 7.74 28.72 -16.77
C PRO A 24 9.15 28.46 -17.30
N GLY A 25 9.86 27.52 -16.68
CA GLY A 25 11.17 27.10 -17.11
C GLY A 25 11.11 26.38 -18.46
N PRO A 26 11.94 26.77 -19.45
CA PRO A 26 11.91 26.16 -20.76
C PRO A 26 12.52 24.75 -20.73
N ALA A 27 11.79 23.79 -21.29
CA ALA A 27 12.26 22.42 -21.48
C ALA A 27 11.77 21.86 -22.82
N ASP A 28 12.65 21.18 -23.55
CA ASP A 28 12.25 20.38 -24.70
C ASP A 28 11.84 19.00 -24.23
N ILE A 29 10.63 18.59 -24.60
CA ILE A 29 10.09 17.26 -24.30
C ILE A 29 9.50 16.69 -25.58
N PHE A 30 10.02 15.55 -26.04
CA PHE A 30 9.52 14.88 -27.24
C PHE A 30 9.73 13.37 -27.17
N THR A 31 8.99 12.65 -28.00
CA THR A 31 9.08 11.20 -28.16
C THR A 31 9.75 10.90 -29.51
N PHE A 32 10.77 10.04 -29.51
CA PHE A 32 11.42 9.57 -30.74
C PHE A 32 10.53 8.60 -31.52
N SER A 33 10.88 8.28 -32.77
CA SER A 33 10.13 7.33 -33.61
C SER A 33 10.12 5.89 -33.09
N ASN A 34 10.91 5.58 -32.06
CA ASN A 34 10.97 4.29 -31.39
C ASN A 34 10.32 4.32 -29.99
N ASP A 35 9.43 5.29 -29.74
CA ASP A 35 8.70 5.52 -28.48
C ASP A 35 9.55 5.91 -27.26
N ASN A 36 10.84 6.14 -27.43
CA ASN A 36 11.68 6.65 -26.34
C ASN A 36 11.38 8.13 -26.05
N THR A 37 11.13 8.45 -24.78
CA THR A 37 10.94 9.83 -24.33
C THR A 37 12.29 10.53 -24.11
N PHE A 38 12.38 11.80 -24.49
CA PHE A 38 13.53 12.67 -24.25
C PHE A 38 13.10 13.95 -23.54
N VAL A 39 13.90 14.39 -22.57
CA VAL A 39 13.71 15.66 -21.86
C VAL A 39 15.04 16.40 -21.83
N ARG A 40 15.03 17.69 -22.18
CA ARG A 40 16.17 18.60 -22.05
C ARG A 40 15.75 19.91 -21.41
N VAL A 41 16.34 20.22 -20.28
CA VAL A 41 16.18 21.50 -19.59
C VAL A 41 16.99 22.56 -20.32
N LEU A 42 16.38 23.67 -20.71
CA LEU A 42 16.99 24.70 -21.57
C LEU A 42 17.53 25.91 -20.78
N GLU A 43 17.48 25.87 -19.46
CA GLU A 43 18.01 26.92 -18.61
C GLU A 43 18.91 26.37 -17.50
N ASN A 44 19.75 27.24 -16.94
CA ASN A 44 20.60 26.88 -15.82
C ASN A 44 19.77 26.74 -14.53
N VAL A 45 19.85 25.57 -13.91
CA VAL A 45 19.16 25.23 -12.65
C VAL A 45 20.13 24.93 -11.50
N ARG A 46 21.44 25.13 -11.69
CA ARG A 46 22.46 24.83 -10.70
C ARG A 46 22.22 25.60 -9.39
N GLU A 47 22.37 24.91 -8.26
CA GLU A 47 22.15 25.46 -6.91
C GLU A 47 20.78 26.12 -6.70
N THR A 48 19.79 25.79 -7.54
CA THR A 48 18.47 26.41 -7.51
C THR A 48 17.41 25.45 -6.98
N ASP A 49 16.40 25.98 -6.29
CA ASP A 49 15.17 25.25 -5.96
C ASP A 49 14.28 25.14 -7.19
N VAL A 50 14.03 23.90 -7.60
CA VAL A 50 13.24 23.56 -8.77
C VAL A 50 11.96 22.87 -8.36
N PHE A 51 10.85 23.29 -8.96
CA PHE A 51 9.54 22.65 -8.85
C PHE A 51 9.19 22.04 -10.20
N VAL A 52 8.73 20.81 -10.22
CA VAL A 52 8.23 20.14 -11.43
C VAL A 52 6.76 19.85 -11.22
N VAL A 53 5.92 20.45 -12.03
CA VAL A 53 4.49 20.18 -12.07
C VAL A 53 4.25 19.12 -13.13
N GLN A 54 3.60 18.03 -12.73
CA GLN A 54 3.18 16.98 -13.65
C GLN A 54 1.91 16.33 -13.13
N THR A 55 1.12 15.74 -14.02
CA THR A 55 -0.06 14.95 -13.68
C THR A 55 -0.02 13.65 -14.44
N SER A 56 -0.66 12.62 -13.91
CA SER A 56 -0.73 11.32 -14.56
C SER A 56 -2.11 11.08 -15.16
N ALA A 57 -2.49 11.92 -16.12
CA ALA A 57 -3.59 11.63 -17.03
C ALA A 57 -3.13 10.66 -18.13
N PRO A 58 -4.03 9.89 -18.78
CA PRO A 58 -3.65 9.02 -19.89
C PRO A 58 -2.94 9.81 -21.02
N PRO A 59 -1.80 9.32 -21.54
CA PRO A 59 -1.09 8.08 -21.18
C PRO A 59 -0.24 8.22 -19.88
N VAL A 60 -0.55 7.37 -18.89
CA VAL A 60 0.01 7.46 -17.52
C VAL A 60 1.49 7.09 -17.48
N ASP A 61 1.86 6.05 -18.20
CA ASP A 61 3.21 5.52 -18.31
C ASP A 61 4.16 6.53 -18.95
N GLU A 62 3.75 7.19 -20.04
CA GLU A 62 4.54 8.26 -20.65
C GLU A 62 4.76 9.44 -19.69
N ALA A 63 3.70 9.91 -19.03
CA ALA A 63 3.80 11.02 -18.08
C ALA A 63 4.71 10.70 -16.89
N LEU A 64 4.68 9.44 -16.42
CA LEU A 64 5.57 8.96 -15.36
C LEU A 64 7.02 8.89 -15.84
N VAL A 65 7.29 8.29 -17.00
CA VAL A 65 8.65 8.20 -17.57
C VAL A 65 9.21 9.59 -17.83
N GLU A 66 8.41 10.50 -18.38
CA GLU A 66 8.77 11.91 -18.58
C GLU A 66 9.18 12.61 -17.28
N LEU A 67 8.38 12.44 -16.21
CA LEU A 67 8.69 12.99 -14.89
C LEU A 67 10.03 12.48 -14.35
N LEU A 68 10.27 11.17 -14.47
CA LEU A 68 11.50 10.53 -14.01
C LEU A 68 12.73 11.01 -14.80
N ILE A 69 12.62 11.14 -16.12
CA ILE A 69 13.69 11.67 -16.97
C ILE A 69 13.95 13.14 -16.63
N MET A 70 12.90 13.94 -16.39
CA MET A 70 13.06 15.35 -15.99
C MET A 70 13.76 15.47 -14.63
N PHE A 71 13.44 14.61 -13.66
CA PHE A 71 14.15 14.57 -12.37
C PHE A 71 15.62 14.20 -12.54
N ASP A 72 15.93 13.20 -13.36
CA ASP A 72 17.32 12.83 -13.65
C ASP A 72 18.08 14.00 -14.31
N ALA A 73 17.48 14.65 -15.31
CA ALA A 73 18.06 15.80 -16.00
C ALA A 73 18.33 16.97 -15.04
N LEU A 74 17.37 17.33 -14.19
CA LEU A 74 17.51 18.39 -13.18
C LEU A 74 18.58 18.05 -12.13
N ARG A 75 18.64 16.78 -11.70
CA ARG A 75 19.63 16.31 -10.73
C ARG A 75 21.04 16.36 -11.31
N ARG A 76 21.23 15.93 -12.56
CA ARG A 76 22.52 16.02 -13.28
C ARG A 76 22.94 17.47 -13.54
N ALA A 77 21.97 18.36 -13.76
CA ALA A 77 22.21 19.80 -13.85
C ALA A 77 22.50 20.47 -12.49
N SER A 78 22.65 19.69 -11.40
CA SER A 78 23.01 20.15 -10.06
C SER A 78 21.99 21.10 -9.43
N ALA A 79 20.69 20.84 -9.66
CA ALA A 79 19.63 21.51 -8.90
C ALA A 79 19.80 21.25 -7.39
N ARG A 80 19.64 22.29 -6.56
CA ARG A 80 19.80 22.20 -5.10
C ARG A 80 18.74 21.30 -4.48
N ARG A 81 17.49 21.48 -4.92
CA ARG A 81 16.32 20.77 -4.45
C ARG A 81 15.33 20.64 -5.60
N ILE A 82 14.75 19.46 -5.75
CA ILE A 82 13.73 19.17 -6.75
C ILE A 82 12.46 18.76 -6.00
N THR A 83 11.38 19.51 -6.19
CA THR A 83 10.07 19.27 -5.56
C THR A 83 9.04 18.95 -6.64
N ALA A 84 8.33 17.84 -6.48
CA ALA A 84 7.27 17.44 -7.39
C ALA A 84 5.93 18.02 -6.93
N GLY A 85 5.24 18.76 -7.81
CA GLY A 85 3.83 19.09 -7.66
C GLY A 85 3.01 18.13 -8.53
N LEU A 86 2.36 17.15 -7.89
CA LEU A 86 1.57 16.11 -8.58
C LEU A 86 0.09 16.22 -8.21
N PRO A 87 -0.70 17.09 -8.89
CA PRO A 87 -2.12 17.28 -8.58
C PRO A 87 -2.95 16.00 -8.63
N TYR A 88 -2.58 15.09 -9.53
CA TYR A 88 -3.12 13.73 -9.58
C TYR A 88 -1.96 12.73 -9.62
N TYR A 89 -1.77 12.04 -8.50
CA TYR A 89 -0.68 11.09 -8.30
C TYR A 89 -0.99 9.73 -8.97
N PRO A 90 -0.14 9.23 -9.88
CA PRO A 90 -0.38 7.95 -10.54
C PRO A 90 -0.38 6.82 -9.51
N TYR A 91 -1.14 5.77 -9.81
CA TYR A 91 -1.16 4.52 -9.03
C TYR A 91 -1.59 4.66 -7.56
N VAL A 92 -2.12 5.79 -7.10
CA VAL A 92 -2.68 5.95 -5.74
C VAL A 92 -3.78 4.93 -5.42
N ARG A 93 -4.46 4.39 -6.45
CA ARG A 93 -5.45 3.32 -6.27
C ARG A 93 -4.86 1.93 -6.12
N SER A 94 -3.57 1.77 -6.38
CA SER A 94 -2.85 0.48 -6.21
C SER A 94 -2.54 0.22 -4.74
N ASP A 95 -2.83 1.17 -3.85
CA ASP A 95 -2.70 1.00 -2.41
C ASP A 95 -3.63 -0.13 -1.94
N PRO A 96 -3.20 -0.92 -0.95
CA PRO A 96 -3.98 -2.07 -0.51
C PRO A 96 -5.29 -1.62 0.15
N VAL A 97 -6.32 -2.46 0.09
CA VAL A 97 -7.53 -2.32 0.92
C VAL A 97 -7.41 -3.25 2.11
N VAL A 98 -7.52 -2.73 3.33
CA VAL A 98 -7.56 -3.58 4.52
C VAL A 98 -8.97 -4.13 4.69
N VAL A 99 -9.11 -5.44 4.83
CA VAL A 99 -10.39 -6.12 4.92
C VAL A 99 -10.52 -6.80 6.28
N ALA A 100 -11.60 -6.47 7.01
CA ALA A 100 -12.01 -7.23 8.18
C ALA A 100 -12.72 -8.53 7.76
N PRO A 101 -12.27 -9.71 8.21
CA PRO A 101 -12.85 -10.99 7.81
C PRO A 101 -14.23 -11.26 8.43
N ASP A 102 -14.60 -10.55 9.50
CA ASP A 102 -15.92 -10.58 10.11
C ASP A 102 -16.23 -9.27 10.88
N PRO A 103 -17.47 -9.09 11.39
CA PRO A 103 -17.85 -7.88 12.11
C PRO A 103 -17.05 -7.60 13.39
N GLY A 104 -16.49 -8.61 14.06
CA GLY A 104 -15.70 -8.46 15.28
C GLY A 104 -14.34 -7.79 15.02
N ALA A 105 -13.76 -8.06 13.85
CA ALA A 105 -12.46 -7.52 13.45
C ALA A 105 -12.51 -6.07 12.90
N VAL A 106 -13.70 -5.50 12.65
CA VAL A 106 -13.87 -4.21 11.94
C VAL A 106 -13.07 -3.08 12.56
N LYS A 107 -13.16 -2.86 13.87
CA LYS A 107 -12.42 -1.77 14.54
C LYS A 107 -10.91 -1.94 14.44
N ARG A 108 -10.44 -3.18 14.44
CA ARG A 108 -9.02 -3.54 14.36
C ARG A 108 -8.48 -3.25 12.95
N ALA A 109 -9.22 -3.72 11.94
CA ALA A 109 -8.94 -3.47 10.53
C ALA A 109 -8.94 -1.97 10.20
N GLN A 110 -9.90 -1.20 10.73
CA GLN A 110 -9.97 0.25 10.55
C GLN A 110 -8.72 0.97 11.09
N ARG A 111 -8.31 0.68 12.33
CA ARG A 111 -7.08 1.27 12.90
C ARG A 111 -5.82 0.88 12.12
N PHE A 112 -5.77 -0.35 11.63
CA PHE A 112 -4.67 -0.81 10.79
C PHE A 112 -4.64 -0.07 9.45
N ALA A 113 -5.80 0.08 8.80
CA ALA A 113 -5.98 0.88 7.59
C ALA A 113 -5.55 2.34 7.79
N GLU A 114 -5.95 2.98 8.89
CA GLU A 114 -5.55 4.36 9.23
C GLU A 114 -4.03 4.51 9.31
N ARG A 115 -3.33 3.56 9.96
CA ARG A 115 -1.86 3.55 10.04
C ARG A 115 -1.20 3.30 8.69
N LEU A 116 -1.83 2.54 7.82
CA LEU A 116 -1.37 2.26 6.46
C LEU A 116 -1.69 3.37 5.45
N GLY A 117 -2.54 4.34 5.80
CA GLY A 117 -3.12 5.28 4.83
C GLY A 117 -4.03 4.61 3.81
N ALA A 118 -4.60 3.45 4.15
CA ALA A 118 -5.38 2.59 3.26
C ALA A 118 -6.89 2.69 3.53
N PRO A 119 -7.76 2.47 2.54
CA PRO A 119 -9.19 2.26 2.78
C PRO A 119 -9.44 0.93 3.52
N ALA A 120 -10.57 0.88 4.25
CA ALA A 120 -11.04 -0.31 4.93
C ALA A 120 -12.33 -0.85 4.28
N ALA A 121 -12.45 -2.18 4.21
CA ALA A 121 -13.65 -2.92 3.84
C ALA A 121 -13.92 -4.03 4.86
N PHE A 122 -15.11 -4.62 4.83
CA PHE A 122 -15.46 -5.69 5.77
C PHE A 122 -16.39 -6.73 5.15
N VAL A 123 -16.20 -7.98 5.56
CA VAL A 123 -17.03 -9.11 5.15
C VAL A 123 -18.26 -9.21 6.05
N ASP A 124 -19.47 -9.10 5.48
CA ASP A 124 -20.73 -9.41 6.16
C ASP A 124 -20.87 -10.94 6.22
N LYS A 125 -20.56 -11.48 7.40
CA LYS A 125 -20.62 -12.91 7.71
C LYS A 125 -21.93 -13.23 8.42
N ARG A 126 -22.84 -13.93 7.73
CA ARG A 126 -24.10 -14.40 8.32
C ARG A 126 -24.04 -15.89 8.63
N ARG A 127 -24.40 -16.26 9.86
CA ARG A 127 -24.57 -17.66 10.24
C ARG A 127 -25.96 -18.12 9.85
N SER A 128 -26.06 -19.25 9.14
CA SER A 128 -27.37 -19.89 8.95
C SER A 128 -27.84 -20.44 10.30
N PRO A 129 -29.09 -20.18 10.72
CA PRO A 129 -29.61 -20.71 11.98
C PRO A 129 -29.87 -22.22 11.94
N THR A 130 -29.91 -22.85 10.75
CA THR A 130 -30.29 -24.26 10.55
C THR A 130 -29.12 -25.19 10.30
N THR A 131 -27.93 -24.65 10.01
CA THR A 131 -26.74 -25.43 9.68
C THR A 131 -25.54 -24.79 10.34
N SER A 132 -24.62 -25.57 10.90
CA SER A 132 -23.36 -25.09 11.49
C SER A 132 -22.40 -24.45 10.47
N SER A 133 -22.80 -24.36 9.19
CA SER A 133 -22.07 -23.66 8.14
C SER A 133 -22.23 -22.15 8.25
N VAL A 134 -21.11 -21.44 8.28
CA VAL A 134 -21.09 -19.99 8.14
C VAL A 134 -20.89 -19.65 6.66
N ARG A 135 -21.59 -18.63 6.13
CA ARG A 135 -21.31 -18.12 4.79
C ARG A 135 -20.99 -16.63 4.84
N ALA A 136 -19.87 -16.27 4.24
CA ALA A 136 -19.61 -14.89 3.85
C ALA A 136 -20.63 -14.51 2.76
N THR A 137 -21.44 -13.49 3.02
CA THR A 137 -22.61 -13.18 2.18
C THR A 137 -22.43 -11.92 1.34
N ALA A 138 -21.64 -10.96 1.80
CA ALA A 138 -21.36 -9.72 1.08
C ALA A 138 -20.06 -9.10 1.60
N VAL A 139 -19.53 -8.15 0.84
CA VAL A 139 -18.47 -7.23 1.29
C VAL A 139 -19.04 -5.82 1.26
N VAL A 140 -18.78 -5.05 2.31
CA VAL A 140 -19.04 -3.61 2.33
C VAL A 140 -17.71 -2.89 2.15
N GLY A 141 -17.60 -2.14 1.05
CA GLY A 141 -16.36 -1.52 0.57
C GLY A 141 -16.01 -1.97 -0.84
N GLU A 142 -15.12 -1.23 -1.52
CA GLU A 142 -14.65 -1.56 -2.87
C GLU A 142 -13.39 -2.44 -2.79
N VAL A 143 -13.39 -3.55 -3.54
CA VAL A 143 -12.31 -4.54 -3.53
C VAL A 143 -11.91 -5.00 -4.93
N ARG A 144 -12.67 -4.65 -5.98
CA ARG A 144 -12.40 -5.08 -7.35
C ARG A 144 -11.13 -4.45 -7.89
N GLY A 145 -10.24 -5.27 -8.43
CA GLY A 145 -8.93 -4.87 -8.93
C GLY A 145 -7.92 -4.51 -7.83
N GLN A 146 -8.32 -4.59 -6.56
CA GLN A 146 -7.47 -4.17 -5.44
C GLN A 146 -6.67 -5.32 -4.88
N ARG A 147 -5.46 -5.01 -4.40
CA ARG A 147 -4.72 -5.88 -3.48
C ARG A 147 -5.37 -5.75 -2.12
N VAL A 148 -5.81 -6.85 -1.53
CA VAL A 148 -6.52 -6.82 -0.24
C VAL A 148 -5.67 -7.43 0.86
N ILE A 149 -5.70 -6.84 2.05
CA ILE A 149 -5.04 -7.37 3.25
C ILE A 149 -6.13 -7.77 4.24
N LEU A 150 -6.35 -9.08 4.39
CA LEU A 150 -7.18 -9.60 5.46
C LEU A 150 -6.43 -9.47 6.78
N PHE A 151 -7.04 -8.80 7.76
CA PHE A 151 -6.43 -8.60 9.07
C PHE A 151 -7.34 -9.10 10.18
N ASP A 152 -6.82 -10.04 10.98
CA ASP A 152 -7.52 -10.67 12.11
C ASP A 152 -6.61 -10.77 13.34
N GLU A 153 -7.16 -11.10 14.51
CA GLU A 153 -6.34 -11.38 15.70
C GLU A 153 -5.60 -12.71 15.62
N GLU A 154 -6.23 -13.75 15.09
CA GLU A 154 -5.73 -15.12 15.16
C GLU A 154 -6.13 -15.96 13.94
N VAL A 155 -5.39 -17.04 13.74
CA VAL A 155 -5.73 -18.11 12.82
C VAL A 155 -5.66 -19.46 13.53
N ASP A 156 -6.83 -20.03 13.82
CA ASP A 156 -6.96 -21.38 14.38
C ASP A 156 -7.11 -22.42 13.28
N GLN A 157 -8.34 -22.69 12.85
CA GLN A 157 -8.61 -23.60 11.73
C GLN A 157 -8.49 -22.91 10.37
N GLY A 158 -8.33 -21.59 10.29
CA GLY A 158 -8.23 -20.87 9.01
C GLY A 158 -9.52 -20.81 8.17
N THR A 159 -10.64 -21.33 8.67
CA THR A 159 -11.91 -21.38 7.92
C THR A 159 -12.42 -19.98 7.57
N THR A 160 -12.43 -19.05 8.53
CA THR A 160 -12.81 -17.65 8.29
C THR A 160 -11.94 -17.02 7.19
N LEU A 161 -10.62 -17.21 7.28
CA LEU A 161 -9.68 -16.62 6.34
C LEU A 161 -9.90 -17.16 4.92
N LEU A 162 -10.07 -18.48 4.78
CA LEU A 162 -10.34 -19.15 3.50
C LEU A 162 -11.65 -18.70 2.86
N GLU A 163 -12.72 -18.62 3.65
CA GLU A 163 -14.04 -18.14 3.18
C GLU A 163 -13.95 -16.68 2.69
N ALA A 164 -13.27 -15.82 3.46
CA ALA A 164 -13.06 -14.43 3.09
C ALA A 164 -12.20 -14.29 1.83
N THR A 165 -11.11 -15.04 1.72
CA THR A 165 -10.27 -15.09 0.52
C THR A 165 -11.07 -15.49 -0.71
N ALA A 166 -11.86 -16.57 -0.62
CA ALA A 166 -12.68 -17.04 -1.74
C ALA A 166 -13.71 -15.99 -2.18
N LEU A 167 -14.38 -15.33 -1.22
CA LEU A 167 -15.33 -14.26 -1.53
C LEU A 167 -14.63 -13.07 -2.20
N LEU A 168 -13.52 -12.58 -1.65
CA LEU A 168 -12.80 -11.42 -2.19
C LEU A 168 -12.30 -11.64 -3.61
N LEU A 169 -11.72 -12.81 -3.88
CA LEU A 169 -11.32 -13.19 -5.24
C LEU A 169 -12.52 -13.32 -6.17
N GLY A 170 -13.62 -13.91 -5.70
CA GLY A 170 -14.88 -14.00 -6.46
C GLY A 170 -15.49 -12.64 -6.81
N LEU A 171 -15.24 -11.61 -5.98
CA LEU A 171 -15.64 -10.22 -6.23
C LEU A 171 -14.64 -9.45 -7.12
N GLY A 172 -13.51 -10.07 -7.47
CA GLY A 172 -12.53 -9.54 -8.40
C GLY A 172 -11.35 -8.83 -7.75
N ALA A 173 -11.03 -9.09 -6.48
CA ALA A 173 -9.76 -8.67 -5.88
C ALA A 173 -8.57 -9.21 -6.71
N ALA A 174 -7.53 -8.38 -6.88
CA ALA A 174 -6.36 -8.75 -7.68
C ALA A 174 -5.51 -9.80 -6.97
N GLU A 175 -5.24 -9.59 -5.67
CA GLU A 175 -4.46 -10.49 -4.82
C GLU A 175 -4.94 -10.39 -3.38
N VAL A 176 -4.83 -11.48 -2.63
CA VAL A 176 -5.18 -11.53 -1.20
C VAL A 176 -3.94 -11.80 -0.37
N TYR A 177 -3.63 -10.87 0.51
CA TYR A 177 -2.68 -11.01 1.61
C TYR A 177 -3.46 -11.24 2.91
N ALA A 178 -2.84 -11.88 3.88
CA ALA A 178 -3.42 -12.08 5.19
C ALA A 178 -2.41 -11.80 6.29
N ALA A 179 -2.87 -11.23 7.40
CA ALA A 179 -2.06 -11.00 8.58
C ALA A 179 -2.86 -11.28 9.85
N CYS A 180 -2.23 -11.97 10.81
CA CYS A 180 -2.81 -12.17 12.14
C CYS A 180 -1.75 -12.23 13.23
N THR A 181 -2.11 -11.88 14.45
CA THR A 181 -1.18 -11.94 15.58
C THR A 181 -0.89 -13.38 15.96
N HIS A 182 -1.92 -14.18 16.23
CA HIS A 182 -1.75 -15.51 16.82
C HIS A 182 -1.92 -16.64 15.80
N ALA A 183 -0.84 -17.38 15.53
CA ALA A 183 -0.84 -18.53 14.62
C ALA A 183 -1.06 -19.86 15.35
N VAL A 184 -2.29 -20.13 15.78
CA VAL A 184 -2.65 -21.40 16.43
C VAL A 184 -2.52 -22.57 15.44
N LEU A 185 -3.00 -22.39 14.20
CA LEU A 185 -2.85 -23.33 13.08
C LEU A 185 -3.17 -24.78 13.49
N SER A 186 -4.38 -25.02 14.00
CA SER A 186 -4.81 -26.33 14.49
C SER A 186 -5.42 -27.20 13.37
N GLY A 187 -5.52 -28.51 13.65
CA GLY A 187 -6.09 -29.48 12.74
C GLY A 187 -5.45 -29.43 11.35
N SER A 188 -6.28 -29.35 10.31
CA SER A 188 -5.85 -29.28 8.90
C SER A 188 -5.55 -27.86 8.40
N ALA A 189 -5.38 -26.86 9.28
CA ALA A 189 -5.18 -25.47 8.88
C ALA A 189 -3.97 -25.29 7.96
N VAL A 190 -2.81 -25.87 8.31
CA VAL A 190 -1.58 -25.77 7.51
C VAL A 190 -1.80 -26.34 6.11
N GLU A 191 -2.43 -27.51 6.00
CA GLU A 191 -2.69 -28.15 4.72
C GLU A 191 -3.61 -27.29 3.84
N ARG A 192 -4.67 -26.73 4.41
CA ARG A 192 -5.63 -25.90 3.67
C ARG A 192 -5.06 -24.54 3.28
N LEU A 193 -4.38 -23.86 4.20
CA LEU A 193 -3.82 -22.53 3.99
C LEU A 193 -2.65 -22.54 3.02
N SER A 194 -1.79 -23.57 3.06
CA SER A 194 -0.66 -23.70 2.11
C SER A 194 -1.10 -23.91 0.66
N LYS A 195 -2.33 -24.40 0.43
CA LYS A 195 -2.94 -24.59 -0.89
C LYS A 195 -3.87 -23.43 -1.28
N ALA A 196 -4.13 -22.49 -0.36
CA ALA A 196 -5.04 -21.39 -0.60
C ALA A 196 -4.45 -20.35 -1.55
N PRO A 197 -5.27 -19.64 -2.34
CA PRO A 197 -4.82 -18.52 -3.17
C PRO A 197 -4.57 -17.26 -2.33
N ILE A 198 -3.78 -17.40 -1.27
CA ILE A 198 -3.28 -16.31 -0.43
C ILE A 198 -1.83 -16.07 -0.85
N ARG A 199 -1.54 -14.86 -1.29
CA ARG A 199 -0.22 -14.46 -1.79
C ARG A 199 0.84 -14.58 -0.70
N GLU A 200 0.51 -14.14 0.50
CA GLU A 200 1.34 -14.26 1.70
C GLU A 200 0.46 -14.20 2.95
N LEU A 201 0.74 -15.08 3.91
CA LEU A 201 0.20 -15.03 5.26
C LEU A 201 1.32 -14.59 6.21
N VAL A 202 1.13 -13.45 6.87
CA VAL A 202 2.05 -12.91 7.87
C VAL A 202 1.50 -13.20 9.26
N VAL A 203 2.29 -13.83 10.11
CA VAL A 203 1.93 -14.13 11.49
C VAL A 203 3.00 -13.68 12.47
N THR A 204 2.72 -13.73 13.77
CA THR A 204 3.77 -13.56 14.78
C THR A 204 4.19 -14.89 15.42
N ASP A 205 5.31 -14.86 16.15
CA ASP A 205 5.78 -15.98 16.98
C ASP A 205 5.16 -16.01 18.39
N THR A 206 4.05 -15.29 18.63
CA THR A 206 3.27 -15.39 19.90
C THR A 206 2.78 -16.80 20.19
N VAL A 207 2.54 -17.60 19.14
CA VAL A 207 2.38 -19.05 19.21
C VAL A 207 3.54 -19.68 18.44
N PRO A 208 4.25 -20.67 18.99
CA PRO A 208 5.35 -21.33 18.28
C PRO A 208 4.89 -21.95 16.96
N VAL A 209 5.45 -21.47 15.85
CA VAL A 209 5.26 -22.05 14.51
C VAL A 209 6.50 -22.87 14.16
N PRO A 210 6.55 -24.18 14.45
CA PRO A 210 7.70 -25.03 14.13
C PRO A 210 7.86 -25.13 12.61
N SER A 211 9.06 -25.50 12.14
CA SER A 211 9.36 -25.64 10.70
C SER A 211 8.38 -26.55 9.96
N SER A 212 7.85 -27.60 10.62
CA SER A 212 6.83 -28.50 10.05
C SER A 212 5.49 -27.85 9.75
N LYS A 213 5.19 -26.69 10.36
CA LYS A 213 3.99 -25.89 10.09
C LYS A 213 4.26 -24.71 9.14
N ARG A 214 5.47 -24.59 8.59
CA ARG A 214 5.85 -23.47 7.70
C ARG A 214 5.80 -23.90 6.23
N TRP A 215 5.40 -22.97 5.38
CA TRP A 215 5.41 -23.10 3.93
C TRP A 215 5.91 -21.80 3.29
N ASN A 216 6.21 -21.79 2.00
CA ASN A 216 6.90 -20.68 1.32
C ASN A 216 6.18 -19.33 1.42
N ALA A 217 4.84 -19.33 1.49
CA ALA A 217 4.03 -18.13 1.58
C ALA A 217 3.65 -17.75 3.02
N LEU A 218 4.30 -18.35 4.04
CA LEU A 218 4.13 -18.00 5.44
C LEU A 218 5.34 -17.23 5.95
N THR A 219 5.12 -16.00 6.39
CA THR A 219 6.12 -15.16 7.07
C THR A 219 5.82 -15.09 8.55
N VAL A 220 6.83 -15.35 9.38
CA VAL A 220 6.71 -15.27 10.85
C VAL A 220 7.54 -14.08 11.35
N LEU A 221 6.88 -13.09 11.92
CA LEU A 221 7.50 -11.91 12.52
C LEU A 221 7.68 -12.11 14.02
N SER A 222 8.86 -11.78 14.55
CA SER A 222 9.09 -11.95 15.98
C SER A 222 8.51 -10.80 16.80
N VAL A 223 7.71 -11.10 17.83
CA VAL A 223 7.32 -10.13 18.87
C VAL A 223 8.36 -10.02 19.99
N THR A 224 9.43 -10.82 19.93
CA THR A 224 10.49 -10.82 20.95
C THR A 224 11.02 -9.42 21.26
N PRO A 225 11.38 -8.55 20.29
CA PRO A 225 11.86 -7.21 20.60
C PRO A 225 10.83 -6.36 21.36
N LEU A 226 9.55 -6.46 20.99
CA LEU A 226 8.46 -5.72 21.63
C LEU A 226 8.23 -6.19 23.08
N LEU A 227 8.22 -7.51 23.30
CA LEU A 227 8.04 -8.10 24.62
C LEU A 227 9.24 -7.83 25.54
N ALA A 228 10.46 -7.98 25.03
CA ALA A 228 11.68 -7.70 25.78
C ALA A 228 11.74 -6.23 26.22
N GLU A 229 11.39 -5.31 25.33
CA GLU A 229 11.33 -3.88 25.65
C GLU A 229 10.22 -3.56 26.64
N THR A 230 9.06 -4.22 26.52
CA THR A 230 7.96 -4.09 27.49
C THR A 230 8.40 -4.52 28.89
N ILE A 231 9.05 -5.69 29.01
CA ILE A 231 9.59 -6.20 30.29
C ILE A 231 10.62 -5.22 30.85
N ARG A 232 11.54 -4.73 30.01
CA ARG A 232 12.55 -3.75 30.40
C ARG A 232 11.92 -2.48 30.97
N ARG A 233 10.88 -1.94 30.31
CA ARG A 233 10.18 -0.74 30.76
C ARG A 233 9.45 -0.94 32.08
N ILE A 234 8.75 -2.07 32.24
CA ILE A 234 8.10 -2.44 33.51
C ILE A 234 9.13 -2.53 34.63
N HIS A 235 10.25 -3.23 34.40
CA HIS A 235 11.31 -3.42 35.39
C HIS A 235 11.97 -2.09 35.80
N THR A 236 12.13 -1.17 34.85
CA THR A 236 12.79 0.13 35.07
C THR A 236 11.84 1.28 35.43
N GLY A 237 10.54 1.01 35.61
CA GLY A 237 9.54 2.04 35.91
C GLY A 237 9.29 3.04 34.78
N GLN A 238 9.59 2.68 33.55
CA GLN A 238 9.35 3.50 32.36
C GLN A 238 7.96 3.27 31.77
N SER A 239 7.42 4.26 31.05
CA SER A 239 6.10 4.16 30.40
C SER A 239 6.08 3.10 29.30
N VAL A 240 5.19 2.12 29.44
CA VAL A 240 4.90 1.10 28.40
C VAL A 240 4.06 1.69 27.26
N SER A 241 3.18 2.65 27.54
CA SER A 241 2.28 3.24 26.54
C SER A 241 3.01 3.88 25.36
N ALA A 242 4.22 4.39 25.60
CA ALA A 242 5.09 4.97 24.57
C ALA A 242 5.59 3.95 23.52
N LEU A 243 5.27 2.65 23.64
CA LEU A 243 5.51 1.65 22.59
C LEU A 243 4.41 1.60 21.52
N PHE A 244 3.28 2.29 21.74
CA PHE A 244 2.09 2.20 20.89
C PHE A 244 1.72 3.52 20.20
N GLU A 245 2.50 4.58 20.46
CA GLU A 245 2.40 5.91 19.85
C GLU A 245 3.07 5.98 18.48
#